data_AF-A0AAW3DJC0-F1
#
_entry.id   AF-A0AAW3DJC0-F1
#
_cell.length_a   1.000
_cell.length_b   1.000
_cell.length_c   1.000
_cell.angle_alpha   90.00
_cell.angle_beta   90.00
_cell.angle_gamma   90.00
#
_symmetry.space_group_name_H-M   'P 1'
#
loop_
_entity.id
_entity.type
_entity.pdbx_description
1 polymer ?
#
loop_
_entity_poly.entity_id
_entity_poly.type
_entity_poly.pdbx_seq_one_letter_code
_entity_poly.pdbx_strand_id
1 'polypeptide(L)'
;MNNLSFSELCCLFCCPPCPGKIASKLAFLPPDPTYTLMCDESGSRWTLHLSERADWQYSSREKDAIECFMTRTSKGNRIACMFVRCSPNAKYTLLFSHGNAVDLGQMSSFYIGLGSRINCNIFSYDYSGYGASSGKPTEKNLYADIDAAWVALRTR
;
A
#
# COMPACT_ATOMS: atom_id res chain seq x y z
N MET A 1 17.00 29.64 14.26
CA MET A 1 17.02 28.68 13.14
C MET A 1 18.42 28.10 13.08
N ASN A 2 18.58 26.82 13.35
CA ASN A 2 19.89 26.18 13.53
C ASN A 2 20.65 26.15 12.20
N ASN A 3 21.77 26.87 12.13
CA ASN A 3 22.70 26.84 11.00
C ASN A 3 23.54 25.56 11.09
N LEU A 4 23.08 24.48 10.49
CA LEU A 4 23.93 23.32 10.24
C LEU A 4 24.92 23.67 9.12
N SER A 5 26.21 23.51 9.39
CA SER A 5 27.26 23.73 8.40
C SER A 5 27.23 22.65 7.31
N PHE A 6 27.79 22.97 6.13
CA PHE A 6 27.93 22.02 5.04
C PHE A 6 28.71 20.76 5.45
N SER A 7 29.70 20.90 6.35
CA SER A 7 30.46 19.77 6.88
C SER A 7 29.60 18.86 7.77
N GLU A 8 28.71 19.43 8.58
CA GLU A 8 27.78 18.66 9.41
C GLU A 8 26.71 17.96 8.57
N LEU A 9 26.26 18.58 7.48
CA LEU A 9 25.41 17.94 6.48
C LEU A 9 26.15 16.79 5.79
N CYS A 10 27.40 16.98 5.34
CA CYS A 10 28.22 15.90 4.79
C CYS A 10 28.43 14.76 5.80
N CYS A 11 28.64 15.04 7.09
CA CYS A 11 28.72 13.98 8.10
C CYS A 11 27.37 13.26 8.30
N LEU A 12 26.25 13.97 8.21
CA LEU A 12 24.91 13.37 8.34
C LEU A 12 24.50 12.49 7.15
N PHE A 13 24.96 12.82 5.94
CA PHE A 13 24.54 12.16 4.70
C PHE A 13 25.62 11.26 4.08
N CYS A 14 26.90 11.51 4.36
CA CYS A 14 28.04 10.81 3.75
C CYS A 14 28.86 9.97 4.74
N CYS A 15 28.61 10.05 6.05
CA CYS A 15 29.27 9.20 7.06
C CYS A 15 28.28 8.20 7.68
N PRO A 16 28.30 6.92 7.27
CA PRO A 16 27.50 5.90 7.92
C PRO A 16 27.91 5.68 9.39
N PRO A 17 26.97 5.27 10.27
CA PRO A 17 25.57 4.99 9.96
C PRO A 17 24.66 6.22 10.12
N CYS A 18 23.94 6.59 9.05
CA CYS A 18 22.81 7.51 9.17
C CYS A 18 21.77 6.92 10.13
N PRO A 19 21.25 7.68 11.11
CA PRO A 19 20.20 7.19 11.99
C PRO A 19 19.01 6.67 11.18
N GLY A 20 18.54 5.44 11.45
CA GLY A 20 17.50 4.79 10.62
C GLY A 20 16.21 5.60 10.46
N LYS A 21 15.91 6.52 11.40
CA LYS A 21 14.79 7.47 11.28
C LYS A 21 14.97 8.47 10.14
N ILE A 22 16.20 8.93 9.88
CA ILE A 22 16.54 9.85 8.79
C ILE A 22 16.49 9.10 7.47
N ALA A 23 17.14 7.94 7.41
CA ALA A 23 17.09 7.07 6.22
C ALA A 23 15.64 6.75 5.83
N SER A 24 14.79 6.38 6.79
CA SER A 24 13.36 6.11 6.53
C SER A 24 12.63 7.33 5.97
N LYS A 25 12.87 8.54 6.51
CA LYS A 25 12.24 9.77 6.00
C LYS A 25 12.65 10.12 4.56
N LEU A 26 13.81 9.65 4.09
CA LEU A 26 14.29 9.89 2.73
C LEU A 26 13.87 8.78 1.78
N ALA A 27 13.82 7.53 2.27
CA ALA A 27 13.50 6.36 1.47
C ALA A 27 12.00 6.20 1.22
N PHE A 28 11.16 6.62 2.17
CA PHE A 28 9.71 6.43 2.09
C PHE A 28 8.99 7.76 1.89
N LEU A 29 8.26 7.85 0.79
CA LEU A 29 7.51 9.03 0.37
C LEU A 29 6.03 8.66 0.24
N PRO A 30 5.30 8.39 1.34
CA PRO A 30 3.87 8.13 1.24
C PRO A 30 3.16 9.36 0.64
N PRO A 31 2.31 9.18 -0.39
CA PRO A 31 1.52 10.28 -0.90
C PRO A 31 0.41 10.65 0.09
N ASP A 32 -0.24 11.79 -0.13
CA ASP A 32 -1.56 12.02 0.46
C ASP A 32 -2.50 10.88 0.03
N PRO A 33 -3.28 10.29 0.95
CA PRO A 33 -4.20 9.21 0.60
C PRO A 33 -5.15 9.60 -0.53
N THR A 34 -5.23 8.75 -1.53
CA THR A 34 -6.11 8.92 -2.69
C THR A 34 -7.40 8.09 -2.58
N TYR A 35 -7.55 7.36 -1.48
CA TYR A 35 -8.75 6.59 -1.19
C TYR A 35 -9.04 6.53 0.31
N THR A 36 -10.26 6.14 0.65
CA THR A 36 -10.66 5.79 2.02
C THR A 36 -11.36 4.45 2.04
N LEU A 37 -11.23 3.74 3.16
CA LEU A 37 -11.98 2.52 3.44
C LEU A 37 -12.98 2.79 4.57
N MET A 38 -14.25 2.55 4.30
CA MET A 38 -15.31 2.64 5.30
C MET A 38 -15.76 1.24 5.65
N CYS A 39 -15.76 0.93 6.94
CA CYS A 39 -16.33 -0.31 7.44
C CYS A 39 -17.83 -0.09 7.70
N ASP A 40 -18.64 -1.09 7.38
CA ASP A 40 -20.05 -1.07 7.74
C ASP A 40 -20.25 -1.25 9.26
N GLU A 41 -21.47 -1.00 9.73
CA GLU A 41 -21.81 -1.10 11.17
C GLU A 41 -21.55 -2.50 11.75
N SER A 42 -21.57 -3.54 10.90
CA SER A 42 -21.30 -4.92 11.29
C SER A 42 -19.81 -5.25 11.41
N GLY A 43 -18.92 -4.42 10.87
CA GLY A 43 -17.49 -4.67 10.85
C GLY A 43 -17.04 -5.69 9.78
N SER A 44 -17.96 -6.17 8.94
CA SER A 44 -17.74 -7.31 8.05
C SER A 44 -17.45 -6.90 6.61
N ARG A 45 -17.93 -5.73 6.19
CA ARG A 45 -17.80 -5.25 4.81
C ARG A 45 -17.06 -3.93 4.79
N TRP A 46 -16.07 -3.84 3.89
CA TRP A 46 -15.32 -2.63 3.62
C TRP A 46 -15.70 -2.07 2.26
N THR A 47 -16.03 -0.79 2.22
CA THR A 47 -16.35 -0.07 1.00
C THR A 47 -15.19 0.82 0.62
N LEU A 48 -14.72 0.68 -0.63
CA LEU A 48 -13.66 1.48 -1.22
C LEU A 48 -14.23 2.79 -1.80
N HIS A 49 -13.70 3.91 -1.34
CA HIS A 49 -13.99 5.23 -1.92
C HIS A 49 -12.72 5.83 -2.51
N LEU A 50 -12.65 5.90 -3.83
CA LEU A 50 -11.55 6.55 -4.55
C LEU A 50 -11.81 8.05 -4.67
N SER A 51 -10.80 8.87 -4.40
CA SER A 51 -10.80 10.30 -4.69
C SER A 51 -10.43 10.56 -6.15
N GLU A 52 -10.60 11.80 -6.61
CA GLU A 52 -10.18 12.23 -7.95
C GLU A 52 -8.69 12.01 -8.21
N ARG A 53 -7.84 12.14 -7.17
CA ARG A 53 -6.39 11.94 -7.24
C ARG A 53 -5.96 10.48 -7.46
N ALA A 54 -6.90 9.54 -7.39
CA ALA A 54 -6.63 8.14 -7.71
C ALA A 54 -6.56 7.89 -9.23
N ASP A 55 -6.93 8.88 -10.06
CA ASP A 55 -6.94 8.78 -11.52
C ASP A 55 -7.66 7.51 -12.01
N TRP A 56 -8.86 7.27 -11.48
CA TRP A 56 -9.65 6.09 -11.83
C TRP A 56 -10.12 6.14 -13.28
N GLN A 57 -9.74 5.15 -14.09
CA GLN A 57 -9.95 5.15 -15.55
C GLN A 57 -11.12 4.28 -16.02
N TYR A 58 -11.76 3.53 -15.12
CA TYR A 58 -12.81 2.57 -15.45
C TYR A 58 -14.19 3.05 -14.98
N SER A 59 -15.24 2.28 -15.28
CA SER A 59 -16.57 2.59 -14.78
C SER A 59 -16.73 2.19 -13.31
N SER A 60 -17.88 2.52 -12.71
CA SER A 60 -18.20 2.06 -11.36
C SER A 60 -18.36 0.53 -11.28
N ARG A 61 -18.71 -0.14 -12.39
CA ARG A 61 -18.90 -1.60 -12.42
C ARG A 61 -17.59 -2.34 -12.18
N GLU A 62 -16.47 -1.85 -12.71
CA GLU A 62 -15.16 -2.45 -12.46
C GLU A 62 -14.73 -2.34 -10.99
N LYS A 63 -15.28 -1.37 -10.22
CA LYS A 63 -15.02 -1.29 -8.78
C LYS A 63 -15.59 -2.48 -8.03
N ASP A 64 -16.64 -3.13 -8.53
CA ASP A 64 -17.23 -4.32 -7.91
C ASP A 64 -16.27 -5.53 -7.93
N ALA A 65 -15.26 -5.51 -8.80
CA ALA A 65 -14.20 -6.52 -8.84
C ALA A 65 -13.14 -6.31 -7.75
N ILE A 66 -13.15 -5.15 -7.07
CA ILE A 66 -12.18 -4.76 -6.05
C ILE A 66 -12.77 -5.01 -4.67
N GLU A 67 -12.08 -5.84 -3.91
CA GLU A 67 -12.40 -6.12 -2.52
C GLU A 67 -11.28 -5.62 -1.61
N CYS A 68 -11.58 -4.64 -0.76
CA CYS A 68 -10.63 -4.13 0.21
C CYS A 68 -10.93 -4.66 1.61
N PHE A 69 -9.92 -4.68 2.48
CA PHE A 69 -10.07 -4.99 3.91
C PHE A 69 -8.79 -4.59 4.66
N MET A 70 -8.81 -4.71 5.99
CA MET A 70 -7.65 -4.44 6.84
C MET A 70 -7.13 -5.74 7.45
N THR A 71 -5.80 -5.90 7.53
CA THR A 71 -5.14 -6.96 8.30
C THR A 71 -4.18 -6.38 9.33
N ARG A 72 -3.80 -7.18 10.34
CA ARG A 72 -2.84 -6.78 11.37
C ARG A 72 -1.48 -7.41 11.11
N THR A 73 -0.43 -6.62 11.27
CA THR A 73 0.95 -7.07 11.15
C THR A 73 1.48 -7.55 12.50
N SER A 74 2.56 -8.32 12.47
CA SER A 74 3.29 -8.76 13.68
C SER A 74 3.87 -7.59 14.50
N LYS A 75 3.92 -6.38 13.92
CA LYS A 75 4.32 -5.14 14.58
C LYS A 75 3.14 -4.32 15.13
N GLY A 76 1.91 -4.85 15.04
CA GLY A 76 0.72 -4.22 15.60
C GLY A 76 0.09 -3.17 14.68
N ASN A 77 0.65 -2.91 13.51
CA ASN A 77 0.06 -2.00 12.53
C ASN A 77 -1.15 -2.67 11.88
N ARG A 78 -2.16 -1.87 11.55
CA ARG A 78 -3.22 -2.24 10.62
C ARG A 78 -2.83 -1.76 9.23
N ILE A 79 -2.81 -2.66 8.27
CA ILE A 79 -2.55 -2.34 6.86
C ILE A 79 -3.78 -2.63 6.00
N ALA A 80 -4.00 -1.80 4.99
CA ALA A 80 -5.01 -2.03 3.99
C ALA A 80 -4.54 -3.06 2.97
N CYS A 81 -5.45 -3.95 2.56
CA CYS A 81 -5.27 -4.93 1.52
C CYS A 81 -6.35 -4.74 0.46
N MET A 82 -6.01 -5.01 -0.79
CA MET A 82 -6.88 -4.92 -1.96
C MET A 82 -6.74 -6.19 -2.78
N PHE A 83 -7.85 -6.88 -3.01
CA PHE A 83 -7.93 -8.03 -3.89
C PHE A 83 -8.79 -7.71 -5.10
N VAL A 84 -8.18 -7.74 -6.28
CA VAL A 84 -8.81 -7.41 -7.56
C VAL A 84 -9.02 -8.70 -8.35
N ARG A 85 -10.29 -9.04 -8.59
CA ARG A 85 -10.69 -10.19 -9.41
C ARG A 85 -10.74 -9.78 -10.87
N CYS A 86 -9.61 -9.87 -11.56
CA CYS A 86 -9.48 -9.34 -12.92
C CYS A 86 -10.03 -10.27 -14.02
N SER A 87 -10.18 -11.56 -13.75
CA SER A 87 -10.69 -12.52 -14.74
C SER A 87 -11.53 -13.63 -14.09
N PRO A 88 -12.65 -14.04 -14.72
CA PRO A 88 -13.51 -15.11 -14.19
C PRO A 88 -12.81 -16.48 -14.11
N ASN A 89 -11.77 -16.69 -14.93
CA ASN A 89 -11.06 -17.97 -15.04
C ASN A 89 -9.58 -17.84 -14.63
N ALA A 90 -9.23 -16.83 -13.82
CA ALA A 90 -7.87 -16.65 -13.32
C ALA A 90 -7.44 -17.86 -12.47
N LYS A 91 -6.36 -18.53 -12.89
CA LYS A 91 -5.77 -19.66 -12.13
C LYS A 91 -4.78 -19.21 -11.06
N TYR A 92 -4.22 -18.01 -11.22
CA TYR A 92 -3.17 -17.48 -10.37
C TYR A 92 -3.56 -16.11 -9.82
N THR A 93 -3.04 -15.81 -8.64
CA THR A 93 -3.11 -14.49 -8.01
C THR A 93 -1.70 -13.97 -7.82
N LEU A 94 -1.42 -12.76 -8.30
CA LEU A 94 -0.15 -12.08 -8.09
C LEU A 94 -0.22 -11.29 -6.78
N LEU A 95 0.64 -11.63 -5.82
CA LEU A 95 0.92 -10.77 -4.68
C LEU A 95 1.85 -9.64 -5.15
N PHE A 96 1.32 -8.42 -5.16
CA PHE A 96 1.98 -7.25 -5.74
C PHE A 96 2.29 -6.23 -4.64
N SER A 97 3.57 -5.93 -4.43
CA SER A 97 4.01 -4.82 -3.59
C SER A 97 4.09 -3.56 -4.45
N HIS A 98 3.35 -2.49 -4.09
CA HIS A 98 3.28 -1.28 -4.93
C HIS A 98 4.56 -0.43 -4.91
N GLY A 99 4.67 0.54 -5.82
CA GLY A 99 5.83 1.44 -5.87
C GLY A 99 5.93 2.37 -4.65
N ASN A 100 7.06 3.06 -4.51
CA ASN A 100 7.11 4.22 -3.63
C ASN A 100 6.25 5.37 -4.19
N ALA A 101 5.86 6.34 -3.37
CA ALA A 101 5.07 7.52 -3.77
C ALA A 101 3.72 7.24 -4.44
N VAL A 102 3.18 6.03 -4.23
CA VAL A 102 1.83 5.64 -4.63
C VAL A 102 1.14 4.92 -3.49
N ASP A 103 -0.19 4.89 -3.51
CA ASP A 103 -1.02 4.06 -2.63
C ASP A 103 -1.93 3.13 -3.44
N LEU A 104 -2.67 2.25 -2.75
CA LEU A 104 -3.62 1.33 -3.40
C LEU A 104 -4.67 2.03 -4.27
N GLY A 105 -5.07 3.26 -3.93
CA GLY A 105 -6.05 4.02 -4.71
C GLY A 105 -5.51 4.38 -6.09
N GLN A 106 -4.30 4.95 -6.17
CA GLN A 106 -3.66 5.27 -7.46
C GLN A 106 -3.35 4.03 -8.29
N MET A 107 -3.08 2.91 -7.63
CA MET A 107 -2.71 1.66 -8.31
C MET A 107 -3.92 0.84 -8.79
N SER A 108 -5.14 1.17 -8.36
CA SER A 108 -6.32 0.32 -8.62
C SER A 108 -6.60 0.15 -10.12
N SER A 109 -6.49 1.23 -10.90
CA SER A 109 -6.67 1.16 -12.37
C SER A 109 -5.59 0.27 -13.01
N PHE A 110 -4.35 0.41 -12.56
CA PHE A 110 -3.23 -0.40 -13.05
C PHE A 110 -3.44 -1.89 -12.77
N TYR A 111 -3.93 -2.25 -11.58
CA TYR A 111 -4.17 -3.66 -11.22
C TYR A 111 -5.22 -4.35 -12.10
N ILE A 112 -6.31 -3.65 -12.41
CA ILE A 112 -7.31 -4.16 -13.36
C ILE A 112 -6.67 -4.37 -14.73
N GLY A 113 -6.00 -3.34 -15.26
CA GLY A 113 -5.37 -3.41 -16.58
C GLY A 113 -4.29 -4.48 -16.68
N LEU A 114 -3.49 -4.66 -15.62
CA LEU A 114 -2.45 -5.70 -15.57
C LEU A 114 -3.08 -7.09 -15.50
N GLY A 115 -3.93 -7.34 -14.50
CA GLY A 115 -4.50 -8.66 -14.24
C GLY A 115 -5.35 -9.18 -15.39
N SER A 116 -6.11 -8.32 -16.05
CA SER A 116 -6.91 -8.69 -17.22
C SER A 116 -6.03 -9.09 -18.43
N ARG A 117 -4.89 -8.42 -18.63
CA ARG A 117 -3.96 -8.75 -19.74
C ARG A 117 -3.19 -10.04 -19.53
N ILE A 118 -2.83 -10.35 -18.28
CA ILE A 118 -2.05 -11.55 -17.94
C ILE A 118 -2.91 -12.70 -17.40
N ASN A 119 -4.24 -12.54 -17.37
CA ASN A 119 -5.20 -13.51 -16.85
C ASN A 119 -4.91 -13.98 -15.42
N CYS A 120 -4.65 -13.02 -14.52
CA CYS A 120 -4.39 -13.27 -13.09
C CYS A 120 -5.20 -12.31 -12.23
N ASN A 121 -5.59 -12.75 -11.03
CA ASN A 121 -6.07 -11.83 -10.00
C ASN A 121 -4.88 -11.07 -9.40
N ILE A 122 -5.11 -9.90 -8.83
CA ILE A 122 -4.06 -9.11 -8.17
C ILE A 122 -4.42 -8.94 -6.71
N PHE A 123 -3.50 -9.28 -5.82
CA PHE A 123 -3.59 -8.96 -4.40
C PHE A 123 -2.47 -7.97 -4.07
N SER A 124 -2.83 -6.82 -3.52
CA SER A 124 -1.90 -5.78 -3.11
C SER A 124 -2.24 -5.28 -1.71
N TYR A 125 -1.32 -4.53 -1.11
CA TYR A 125 -1.46 -4.00 0.23
C TYR A 125 -0.68 -2.69 0.35
N ASP A 126 -1.18 -1.75 1.16
CA ASP A 126 -0.43 -0.53 1.48
C ASP A 126 0.61 -0.82 2.55
N TYR A 127 1.80 -0.27 2.38
CA TYR A 127 2.82 -0.27 3.43
C TYR A 127 2.36 0.49 4.69
N SER A 128 2.91 0.15 5.84
CA SER A 128 2.68 0.88 7.09
C SER A 128 2.94 2.38 6.90
N GLY A 129 1.94 3.22 7.14
CA GLY A 129 1.99 4.66 6.95
C GLY A 129 1.73 5.17 5.52
N TYR A 130 1.29 4.30 4.60
CA TYR A 130 0.80 4.66 3.26
C TYR A 130 -0.72 4.53 3.20
N GLY A 131 -1.37 5.36 2.37
CA GLY A 131 -2.82 5.30 2.12
C GLY A 131 -3.66 5.18 3.40
N ALA A 132 -4.44 4.09 3.50
CA ALA A 132 -5.27 3.82 4.67
C ALA A 132 -4.56 3.02 5.78
N SER A 133 -3.30 2.62 5.58
CA SER A 133 -2.50 1.88 6.55
C SER A 133 -1.99 2.76 7.68
N SER A 134 -2.08 2.23 8.90
CA SER A 134 -1.52 2.86 10.10
C SER A 134 -0.01 2.63 10.24
N GLY A 135 0.61 3.25 11.24
CA GLY A 135 2.02 3.02 11.57
C GLY A 135 2.95 4.02 10.91
N LYS A 136 4.21 3.61 10.69
CA LYS A 136 5.24 4.44 10.04
C LYS A 136 5.99 3.63 9.00
N PRO A 137 6.40 4.26 7.90
CA PRO A 137 7.13 3.54 6.87
C PRO A 137 8.58 3.38 7.30
N THR A 138 8.94 2.15 7.62
CA THR A 138 10.28 1.74 7.99
C THR A 138 10.53 0.38 7.38
N GLU A 139 11.78 0.04 7.06
CA GLU A 139 12.16 -1.25 6.49
C GLU A 139 11.63 -2.44 7.32
N LYS A 140 11.75 -2.36 8.66
CA LYS A 140 11.24 -3.41 9.55
C LYS A 140 9.72 -3.58 9.47
N ASN A 141 8.98 -2.49 9.30
CA ASN A 141 7.53 -2.59 9.11
C ASN A 141 7.22 -3.13 7.72
N LEU A 142 7.95 -2.72 6.68
CA LEU A 142 7.77 -3.20 5.31
C LEU A 142 7.82 -4.72 5.22
N TYR A 143 8.78 -5.35 5.92
CA TYR A 143 8.87 -6.81 6.02
C TYR A 143 7.67 -7.42 6.77
N ALA A 144 7.27 -6.83 7.90
CA ALA A 144 6.09 -7.29 8.63
C ALA A 144 4.77 -7.09 7.83
N ASP A 145 4.72 -6.10 6.96
CA ASP A 145 3.57 -5.79 6.12
C ASP A 145 3.39 -6.86 5.04
N ILE A 146 4.47 -7.24 4.32
CA ILE A 146 4.40 -8.30 3.29
C ILE A 146 4.10 -9.67 3.90
N ASP A 147 4.64 -9.98 5.08
CA ASP A 147 4.33 -11.23 5.78
C ASP A 147 2.83 -11.31 6.11
N ALA A 148 2.25 -10.20 6.61
CA ALA A 148 0.83 -10.13 6.93
C ALA A 148 -0.05 -10.20 5.68
N ALA A 149 0.35 -9.53 4.60
CA ALA A 149 -0.34 -9.58 3.31
C ALA A 149 -0.32 -10.98 2.70
N TRP A 150 0.82 -11.68 2.76
CA TRP A 150 0.96 -13.06 2.31
C TRP A 150 0.06 -14.02 3.07
N VAL A 151 0.03 -13.91 4.40
CA VAL A 151 -0.87 -14.72 5.23
C VAL A 151 -2.32 -14.40 4.89
N ALA A 152 -2.70 -13.12 4.80
CA ALA A 152 -4.06 -12.70 4.48
C ALA A 152 -4.54 -13.21 3.11
N LEU A 153 -3.66 -13.20 2.10
CA LEU A 153 -3.94 -13.77 0.79
C LEU A 153 -4.21 -15.27 0.85
N ARG A 154 -3.46 -16.02 1.67
CA ARG A 154 -3.58 -17.49 1.76
C ARG A 154 -4.76 -17.99 2.59
N THR A 155 -5.29 -17.16 3.48
CA THR A 155 -6.39 -17.53 4.39
C THR A 155 -7.76 -17.02 3.92
N ARG A 156 -7.83 -16.48 2.70
CA ARG A 156 -9.07 -16.14 2.01
C ARG A 156 -9.41 -17.18 0.97
#